data_AF-A0A4D7Z768-F1
#
_entry.id   AF-A0A4D7Z768-F1
#
_cell.length_a   1.000
_cell.length_b   1.000
_cell.length_c   1.000
_cell.angle_alpha   90.00
_cell.angle_beta   90.00
_cell.angle_gamma   90.00
#
_symmetry.space_group_name_H-M   'P 1'
#
loop_
_entity.id
_entity.type
_entity.pdbx_description
1 polymer ?
#
loop_
_entity_poly.entity_id
_entity_poly.type
_entity_poly.pdbx_seq_one_letter_code
_entity_poly.pdbx_strand_id
1 'polypeptide(L)'
;MTRVYGGCVEPGGFDLDDDLEIIACPECAGEAFERYWEACEAGAINQYHTIRCTECGHEEGDLPDHGDDHDFDFALNEELDEIIANFGY
;
A
#
# COMPACT_ATOMS: atom_id res chain seq x y z
N MET A 1 -1.09 -10.64 -3.72
CA MET A 1 -0.88 -11.85 -2.88
C MET A 1 0.62 -12.04 -2.70
N THR A 2 1.15 -11.52 -1.61
CA THR A 2 2.59 -11.45 -1.33
C THR A 2 2.92 -12.46 -0.23
N ARG A 3 3.67 -13.52 -0.59
CA ARG A 3 4.15 -14.53 0.38
C ARG A 3 5.36 -14.00 1.13
N VAL A 4 5.27 -13.88 2.45
CA VAL A 4 6.41 -13.55 3.33
C VAL A 4 7.31 -14.76 3.58
N TYR A 5 8.62 -14.54 3.57
CA TYR A 5 9.64 -15.50 4.02
C TYR A 5 10.54 -14.85 5.07
N GLY A 6 10.20 -15.01 6.35
CA GLY A 6 11.02 -14.61 7.48
C GLY A 6 11.56 -15.82 8.23
N GLY A 7 12.82 -16.21 7.97
CA GLY A 7 13.71 -17.01 8.84
C GLY A 7 13.35 -18.45 9.24
N CYS A 8 12.08 -18.81 9.36
CA CYS A 8 11.60 -20.13 9.74
C CYS A 8 10.39 -20.49 8.87
N VAL A 9 10.57 -21.46 7.99
CA VAL A 9 9.50 -22.01 7.15
C VAL A 9 8.72 -23.02 7.98
N GLU A 10 7.56 -22.62 8.51
CA GLU A 10 6.53 -23.61 8.77
C GLU A 10 5.93 -24.05 7.42
N PRO A 11 5.84 -25.35 7.13
CA PRO A 11 5.29 -25.84 5.87
C PRO A 11 3.77 -25.66 5.86
N GLY A 12 3.32 -24.44 5.53
CA GLY A 12 1.91 -24.07 5.45
C GLY A 12 1.62 -22.56 5.44
N GLY A 13 2.63 -21.71 5.19
CA GLY A 13 2.64 -20.26 5.41
C GLY A 13 1.31 -19.51 5.21
N PHE A 14 1.05 -18.58 6.12
CA PHE A 14 -0.12 -17.71 6.09
C PHE A 14 0.02 -16.67 4.97
N ASP A 15 -1.04 -16.50 4.18
CA ASP A 15 -1.17 -15.36 3.30
C ASP A 15 -1.50 -14.13 4.15
N LEU A 16 -0.80 -13.03 3.87
CA LEU A 16 -1.01 -11.74 4.52
C LEU A 16 -2.01 -10.93 3.71
N ASP A 17 -2.89 -10.22 4.41
CA ASP A 17 -3.88 -9.35 3.79
C ASP A 17 -3.21 -8.13 3.15
N ASP A 18 -3.75 -7.72 1.99
CA ASP A 18 -3.31 -6.56 1.22
C ASP A 18 -4.49 -6.08 0.38
N ASP A 19 -5.34 -5.29 1.01
CA ASP A 19 -6.57 -4.75 0.46
C ASP A 19 -6.36 -3.31 -0.01
N LEU A 20 -6.87 -3.00 -1.20
CA LEU A 20 -6.87 -1.67 -1.80
C LEU A 20 -8.28 -1.31 -2.23
N GLU A 21 -8.79 -0.17 -1.77
CA GLU A 21 -10.07 0.40 -2.18
C GLU A 21 -9.94 1.84 -2.69
N ILE A 22 -10.92 2.25 -3.49
CA ILE A 22 -11.03 3.62 -3.99
C ILE A 22 -12.11 4.34 -3.16
N ILE A 23 -11.71 5.36 -2.43
CA ILE A 23 -12.57 6.20 -1.59
C ILE A 23 -12.57 7.66 -2.08
N ALA A 24 -13.46 8.47 -1.51
CA ALA A 24 -13.40 9.91 -1.67
C ALA A 24 -12.35 10.50 -0.71
N CYS A 25 -11.44 11.30 -1.23
CA CYS A 25 -10.43 12.01 -0.45
C CYS A 25 -11.09 12.87 0.65
N PRO A 26 -10.65 12.77 1.91
CA PRO A 26 -11.24 13.54 3.01
C PRO A 26 -11.01 15.06 2.88
N GLU A 27 -9.96 15.49 2.17
CA GLU A 27 -9.62 16.91 1.99
C GLU A 27 -10.32 17.56 0.78
N CYS A 28 -10.26 16.92 -0.40
CA CYS A 28 -10.72 17.54 -1.65
C CYS A 28 -11.93 16.86 -2.29
N ALA A 29 -12.43 15.75 -1.71
CA ALA A 29 -13.47 14.89 -2.26
C ALA A 29 -13.17 14.29 -3.65
N GLY A 30 -11.91 14.37 -4.10
CA GLY A 30 -11.41 13.68 -5.30
C GLY A 30 -11.19 12.19 -5.05
N GLU A 31 -10.68 11.48 -6.05
CA GLU A 31 -10.37 10.06 -5.91
C GLU A 31 -9.15 9.85 -5.00
N ALA A 32 -9.26 8.92 -4.06
CA ALA A 32 -8.19 8.52 -3.17
C ALA A 32 -8.13 7.00 -3.06
N PHE A 33 -6.92 6.49 -2.91
CA PHE A 33 -6.65 5.09 -2.65
C PHE A 33 -6.47 4.89 -1.15
N GLU A 34 -7.28 4.00 -0.58
CA GLU A 34 -7.12 3.52 0.78
C GLU A 34 -6.58 2.09 0.73
N ARG A 35 -5.48 1.84 1.45
CA ARG A 35 -4.83 0.54 1.49
C ARG A 35 -4.71 0.05 2.93
N TYR A 36 -5.06 -1.21 3.15
CA TYR A 36 -4.78 -1.96 4.38
C TYR A 36 -3.89 -3.14 4.04
N TRP A 37 -2.76 -3.30 4.73
CA TRP A 37 -1.89 -4.44 4.49
C TRP A 37 -1.26 -4.97 5.76
N GLU A 38 -0.87 -6.23 5.74
CA GLU A 38 -0.13 -6.88 6.81
C GLU A 38 1.31 -7.14 6.39
N ALA A 39 2.25 -6.95 7.32
CA ALA A 39 3.65 -7.35 7.14
C ALA A 39 4.16 -8.09 8.39
N CYS A 40 5.05 -9.06 8.19
CA CYS A 40 5.70 -9.76 9.29
C CYS A 40 7.07 -9.15 9.57
N GLU A 41 7.21 -8.45 10.69
CA GLU A 41 8.46 -7.80 11.09
C GLU A 41 8.84 -8.21 12.50
N ALA A 42 10.13 -8.54 12.69
CA ALA A 42 10.67 -9.01 13.96
C ALA A 42 9.90 -10.20 14.59
N GLY A 43 9.20 -11.00 13.77
CA GLY A 43 8.43 -12.17 14.23
C GLY A 43 7.00 -11.85 14.70
N ALA A 44 6.50 -10.64 14.43
CA ALA A 44 5.12 -10.26 14.66
C ALA A 44 4.45 -9.86 13.34
N ILE A 45 3.16 -10.17 13.19
CA ILE A 45 2.33 -9.64 12.10
C ILE A 45 1.85 -8.26 12.55
N ASN A 46 2.21 -7.24 11.78
CA ASN A 46 1.77 -5.86 11.94
C ASN A 46 0.77 -5.52 10.83
N GLN A 47 -0.28 -4.77 11.18
CA GLN A 47 -1.25 -4.24 10.24
C GLN A 47 -0.97 -2.74 10.03
N TYR A 48 -1.11 -2.31 8.80
CA TYR A 48 -0.82 -0.98 8.31
C TYR A 48 -2.00 -0.40 7.55
N HIS A 49 -2.12 0.93 7.54
CA HIS A 49 -3.16 1.65 6.83
C HIS A 49 -2.62 2.91 6.17
N THR A 50 -3.01 3.20 4.92
CA THR A 50 -2.73 4.49 4.27
C THR A 50 -3.90 4.98 3.44
N ILE A 51 -4.02 6.30 3.30
CA ILE A 51 -4.88 6.96 2.32
C ILE A 51 -4.03 7.91 1.49
N ARG A 52 -4.18 7.87 0.16
CA ARG A 52 -3.46 8.75 -0.78
C ARG A 52 -4.38 9.27 -1.86
N CYS A 53 -4.48 10.60 -1.96
CA CYS A 53 -5.29 11.28 -2.96
C CYS A 53 -4.52 11.51 -4.26
N THR A 54 -5.11 11.15 -5.39
CA THR A 54 -4.51 11.38 -6.73
C THR A 54 -4.66 12.82 -7.20
N GLU A 55 -5.63 13.55 -6.64
CA GLU A 55 -6.01 14.87 -7.14
C GLU A 55 -5.29 16.01 -6.42
N CYS A 56 -5.22 15.95 -5.08
CA CYS A 56 -4.64 17.03 -4.26
C CYS A 56 -3.30 16.69 -3.62
N GLY A 57 -2.85 15.43 -3.72
CA GLY A 57 -1.63 14.96 -3.07
C GLY A 57 -1.74 14.82 -1.54
N HIS A 58 -2.96 14.78 -0.99
CA HIS A 58 -3.15 14.45 0.43
C HIS A 58 -2.74 13.02 0.71
N GLU A 59 -1.98 12.82 1.78
CA GLU A 59 -1.54 11.51 2.25
C GLU A 59 -1.67 11.42 3.77
N GLU A 60 -2.16 10.29 4.27
CA GLU A 60 -2.25 9.98 5.70
C GLU A 60 -2.03 8.48 5.99
N GLY A 61 -1.74 8.16 7.25
CA GLY A 61 -1.54 6.79 7.74
C GLY A 61 -0.06 6.41 7.90
N ASP A 62 0.21 5.11 7.84
CA ASP A 62 1.52 4.47 7.93
C ASP A 62 2.33 4.66 6.63
N LEU A 63 2.55 5.92 6.29
CA LEU A 63 3.36 6.32 5.15
C LEU A 63 4.84 5.99 5.44
N PRO A 64 5.62 5.56 4.43
CA PRO A 64 7.05 5.44 4.60
C PRO A 64 7.61 6.80 5.01
N ASP A 65 8.49 6.82 6.02
CA ASP A 65 9.22 8.02 6.45
C ASP A 65 10.02 8.52 5.25
N HIS A 66 9.45 9.51 4.57
CA HIS A 66 10.02 10.13 3.37
C HIS A 66 11.23 10.93 3.85
N GLY A 67 12.38 10.26 3.95
CA GLY A 67 13.65 10.97 3.86
C GLY A 67 13.59 11.79 2.58
N ASP A 68 13.86 13.09 2.68
CA ASP A 68 13.93 14.05 1.55
C ASP A 68 14.80 13.51 0.39
N ASP A 69 14.27 12.63 -0.46
CA ASP A 69 14.81 12.32 -1.77
C ASP A 69 13.67 12.01 -2.76
N HIS A 70 13.62 12.88 -3.76
CA HIS A 70 12.62 13.07 -4.81
C HIS A 70 12.45 11.87 -5.80
N ASP A 71 12.73 10.65 -5.37
CA ASP A 71 12.78 9.47 -6.26
C ASP A 71 11.63 8.46 -6.04
N PHE A 72 10.78 8.65 -5.03
CA PHE A 72 9.70 7.69 -4.69
C PHE A 72 8.40 7.84 -5.52
N ASP A 73 8.21 8.97 -6.20
CA ASP A 73 7.05 9.22 -7.07
C ASP A 73 6.98 8.26 -8.28
N PHE A 74 8.12 7.66 -8.68
CA PHE A 74 8.19 6.84 -9.89
C PHE A 74 7.80 5.37 -9.67
N ALA A 75 8.07 4.81 -8.48
CA ALA A 75 7.82 3.40 -8.19
C ALA A 75 6.34 3.09 -7.91
N LEU A 76 5.64 4.01 -7.24
CA LEU A 76 4.21 3.86 -6.95
C LEU A 76 3.32 4.15 -8.16
N ASN A 77 3.74 5.03 -9.07
CA ASN A 77 3.03 5.20 -10.34
C ASN A 77 3.08 3.92 -11.17
N GLU A 78 4.20 3.19 -11.20
CA GLU A 78 4.29 1.93 -11.96
C GLU A 78 3.40 0.82 -11.36
N GLU A 79 3.40 0.62 -10.04
CA GLU A 79 2.50 -0.37 -9.40
C GLU A 79 1.02 0.03 -9.49
N LEU A 80 0.71 1.32 -9.37
CA LEU A 80 -0.66 1.83 -9.47
C LEU A 80 -1.15 1.79 -10.94
N ASP A 81 -0.30 2.10 -11.91
CA ASP A 81 -0.56 1.95 -13.33
C ASP A 81 -0.79 0.47 -13.69
N GLU A 82 -0.03 -0.46 -13.11
CA GLU A 82 -0.25 -1.89 -13.29
C GLU A 82 -1.59 -2.36 -12.69
N ILE A 83 -1.97 -1.85 -11.52
CA ILE A 83 -3.28 -2.14 -10.90
C ILE A 83 -4.42 -1.55 -11.75
N ILE A 84 -4.32 -0.30 -12.20
CA ILE A 84 -5.31 0.36 -13.07
C ILE A 84 -5.42 -0.39 -14.41
N ALA A 85 -4.28 -0.77 -15.03
CA ALA A 85 -4.25 -1.54 -16.27
C ALA A 85 -4.90 -2.92 -16.13
N ASN A 86 -4.83 -3.54 -14.95
CA ASN A 86 -5.46 -4.83 -14.68
C ASN A 86 -6.97 -4.71 -14.36
N PHE A 87 -7.45 -3.52 -13.99
CA PHE A 87 -8.88 -3.19 -13.82
C PHE A 87 -9.57 -2.66 -15.09
N GLY A 88 -8.82 -2.42 -16.19
CA GLY A 88 -9.34 -2.38 -17.56
C GLY A 88 -10.27 -1.21 -17.92
N TYR A 89 -9.74 0.02 -17.89
CA TYR A 89 -10.30 1.16 -18.63
C TYR A 89 -9.48 1.47 -19.89
#